data_AF-A0A6M0F6T1-F1
#
_entry.id   AF-A0A6M0F6T1-F1
#
_cell.length_a   1.000
_cell.length_b   1.000
_cell.length_c   1.000
_cell.angle_alpha   90.00
_cell.angle_beta   90.00
_cell.angle_gamma   90.00
#
_symmetry.space_group_name_H-M   'P 1'
#
loop_
_entity.id
_entity.type
_entity.pdbx_description
1 polymer ?
#
loop_
_entity_poly.entity_id
_entity_poly.type
_entity_poly.pdbx_seq_one_letter_code
_entity_poly.pdbx_strand_id
1 'polypeptide(L)'
;MIVDSRRRNGLIIFKKYHAEFAGPGAAVGGNIDLDCENVLPVGKLMLLEPSDHEERQKAYLIRRQWIRLTHQLTIHKVPLKRAKDSLNQFKTYFDGDTVAHIPDDAFAMLVGVLPQTVKMARSKKTKSRGKNGS
;
A
#
# COMPACT_ATOMS: atom_id res chain seq x y z
N MET A 1 2.20 -17.47 -6.20
CA MET A 1 3.29 -16.68 -6.83
C MET A 1 3.96 -15.83 -5.77
N ILE A 2 5.11 -15.22 -6.08
CA ILE A 2 5.87 -14.33 -5.21
C ILE A 2 6.08 -12.99 -5.95
N VAL A 3 5.90 -11.86 -5.26
CA VAL A 3 6.29 -10.55 -5.80
C VAL A 3 7.83 -10.45 -5.83
N ASP A 4 8.43 -10.11 -6.99
CA ASP A 4 9.90 -10.02 -7.13
C ASP A 4 10.52 -9.10 -6.07
N SER A 5 11.32 -9.67 -5.17
CA SER A 5 11.92 -8.97 -4.03
C SER A 5 12.96 -7.93 -4.41
N ARG A 6 13.49 -7.98 -5.65
CA ARG A 6 14.56 -7.10 -6.14
C ARG A 6 14.04 -5.79 -6.72
N ARG A 7 12.71 -5.60 -6.76
CA ARG A 7 12.05 -4.46 -7.39
C ARG A 7 11.24 -3.68 -6.36
N ARG A 8 11.07 -2.39 -6.61
CA ARG A 8 10.08 -1.55 -5.91
C ARG A 8 8.72 -1.77 -6.55
N ASN A 9 8.12 -2.92 -6.29
CA ASN A 9 6.82 -3.31 -6.81
C ASN A 9 5.93 -3.94 -5.73
N GLY A 10 4.66 -4.15 -6.05
CA GLY A 10 3.75 -4.81 -5.14
C GLY A 10 2.36 -4.95 -5.74
N LEU A 11 1.47 -5.54 -4.96
CA LEU A 11 0.09 -5.79 -5.34
C LEU A 11 -0.82 -5.31 -4.22
N ILE A 12 -1.75 -4.44 -4.55
CA ILE A 12 -2.90 -4.17 -3.69
C ILE A 12 -3.94 -5.24 -4.00
N ILE A 13 -4.39 -5.96 -2.97
CA ILE A 13 -5.34 -7.06 -3.06
C ILE A 13 -6.63 -6.56 -2.42
N PHE A 14 -7.69 -6.45 -3.21
CA PHE A 14 -8.99 -5.99 -2.75
C PHE A 14 -9.78 -7.17 -2.19
N LYS A 15 -10.33 -6.97 -1.00
CA LYS A 15 -11.27 -7.85 -0.33
C LYS A 15 -12.56 -7.08 -0.10
N LYS A 16 -13.62 -7.79 0.30
CA LYS A 16 -14.97 -7.24 0.44
C LYS A 16 -15.06 -5.91 1.21
N TYR A 17 -14.24 -5.73 2.26
CA TYR A 17 -14.34 -4.57 3.16
C TYR A 17 -13.04 -3.79 3.35
N HIS A 18 -11.92 -4.29 2.83
CA HIS A 18 -10.61 -3.69 3.00
C HIS A 18 -9.69 -4.07 1.84
N ALA A 19 -8.55 -3.40 1.75
CA ALA A 19 -7.47 -3.85 0.88
C ALA A 19 -6.25 -4.25 1.70
N GLU A 20 -5.45 -5.14 1.16
CA GLU A 20 -4.17 -5.54 1.71
C GLU A 20 -3.05 -5.21 0.73
N PHE A 21 -1.84 -4.99 1.25
CA PHE A 21 -0.67 -4.78 0.42
C PHE A 21 0.28 -5.97 0.49
N ALA A 22 0.63 -6.53 -0.67
CA ALA A 22 1.68 -7.52 -0.83
C ALA A 22 2.88 -6.86 -1.52
N GLY A 23 3.89 -6.48 -0.73
CA GLY A 23 5.10 -5.85 -1.25
C GLY A 23 6.17 -6.86 -1.71
N PRO A 24 7.39 -6.39 -2.00
CA PRO A 24 8.48 -7.21 -2.51
C PRO A 24 8.74 -8.44 -1.62
N GLY A 25 8.88 -9.60 -2.25
CA GLY A 25 9.10 -10.90 -1.61
C GLY A 25 7.84 -11.55 -1.00
N ALA A 26 6.68 -10.90 -1.05
CA ALA A 26 5.47 -11.45 -0.46
C ALA A 26 4.84 -12.53 -1.37
N ALA A 27 4.30 -13.58 -0.74
CA ALA A 27 3.44 -14.55 -1.41
C ALA A 27 2.09 -13.91 -1.77
N VAL A 28 1.58 -14.24 -2.96
CA VAL A 28 0.25 -13.83 -3.46
C VAL A 28 -0.45 -14.99 -4.18
N GLY A 29 -1.78 -15.00 -4.10
CA GLY A 29 -2.67 -15.98 -4.70
C GLY A 29 -2.77 -17.29 -3.91
N GLY A 30 -3.46 -18.27 -4.49
CA GLY A 30 -3.74 -19.55 -3.83
C GLY A 30 -4.62 -19.39 -2.60
N ASN A 31 -4.42 -20.24 -1.59
CA ASN A 31 -5.34 -20.34 -0.45
C ASN A 31 -5.35 -19.12 0.49
N ILE A 32 -4.38 -18.20 0.37
CA ILE A 32 -4.30 -17.01 1.25
C ILE A 32 -5.11 -15.82 0.77
N ASP A 33 -5.50 -15.81 -0.52
CA ASP A 33 -6.22 -14.70 -1.15
C ASP A 33 -7.52 -15.22 -1.82
N LEU A 34 -8.18 -16.24 -1.22
CA LEU A 34 -9.44 -16.83 -1.73
C LEU A 34 -10.61 -15.84 -1.74
N ASP A 35 -10.57 -14.84 -0.86
CA ASP A 35 -11.52 -13.75 -0.74
C ASP A 35 -11.12 -12.52 -1.57
N CYS A 36 -10.16 -12.66 -2.48
CA CYS A 36 -9.76 -11.60 -3.39
C CYS A 36 -10.86 -11.33 -4.43
N GLU A 37 -11.35 -10.08 -4.47
CA GLU A 37 -12.34 -9.63 -5.45
C GLU A 37 -11.68 -8.93 -6.64
N ASN A 38 -10.52 -8.31 -6.42
CA ASN A 38 -9.75 -7.64 -7.47
C ASN A 38 -8.29 -7.42 -7.02
N VAL A 39 -7.43 -7.02 -7.95
CA VAL A 39 -6.04 -6.64 -7.68
C VAL A 39 -5.64 -5.36 -8.42
N LEU A 40 -4.72 -4.59 -7.84
CA LEU A 40 -4.10 -3.43 -8.48
C LEU A 40 -2.57 -3.52 -8.37
N PRO A 41 -1.84 -3.62 -9.50
CA PRO A 41 -0.38 -3.57 -9.50
C PRO A 41 0.12 -2.20 -9.02
N VAL A 42 1.18 -2.21 -8.22
CA VAL A 42 1.91 -1.01 -7.77
C VAL A 42 3.34 -1.09 -8.28
N GLY A 43 3.79 -0.05 -8.97
CA GLY A 43 5.09 -0.02 -9.64
C GLY A 43 5.15 -0.99 -10.82
N LYS A 44 6.38 -1.40 -11.20
CA LYS A 44 6.60 -2.39 -12.26
C LYS A 44 6.45 -3.81 -11.71
N LEU A 45 5.20 -4.24 -11.55
CA LEU A 45 4.88 -5.57 -11.01
C LEU A 45 5.58 -6.67 -11.80
N MET A 46 6.20 -7.59 -11.06
CA MET A 46 6.76 -8.83 -11.57
C MET A 46 6.46 -9.91 -10.53
N LEU A 47 5.85 -10.99 -11.00
CA LEU A 47 5.54 -12.16 -10.20
C LEU A 47 6.46 -13.30 -10.62
N LEU A 48 6.94 -14.05 -9.63
CA LEU A 48 7.82 -15.19 -9.79
C LEU A 48 7.12 -16.44 -9.24
N GLU A 49 7.45 -17.59 -9.82
CA GLU A 49 7.13 -18.87 -9.20
C GLU A 49 8.21 -19.21 -8.16
N PRO A 50 7.83 -19.71 -6.98
CA PRO A 50 8.81 -20.18 -6.01
C PRO A 50 9.59 -21.37 -6.58
N SER A 51 10.91 -21.39 -6.42
CA SER A 51 11.77 -22.50 -6.83
C SER A 51 11.51 -23.76 -6.01
N ASP A 52 11.14 -23.60 -4.75
CA ASP A 52 10.97 -24.69 -3.79
C ASP A 52 10.02 -24.32 -2.63
N HIS A 53 9.83 -25.29 -1.73
CA HIS A 53 8.99 -25.13 -0.54
C HIS A 53 9.54 -24.12 0.47
N GLU A 54 10.85 -23.96 0.59
CA GLU A 54 11.48 -23.05 1.55
C GLU A 54 11.28 -21.60 1.10
N GLU A 55 11.49 -21.30 -0.18
CA GLU A 55 11.23 -19.98 -0.76
C GLU A 55 9.74 -19.62 -0.61
N ARG A 56 8.85 -20.59 -0.84
CA ARG A 56 7.41 -20.41 -0.63
C ARG A 56 7.08 -20.09 0.82
N GLN A 57 7.66 -20.81 1.79
CA GLN A 57 7.47 -20.53 3.22
C GLN A 57 7.98 -19.13 3.57
N LYS A 58 9.17 -18.76 3.13
CA LYS A 58 9.75 -17.42 3.32
C LYS A 58 8.83 -16.33 2.77
N ALA A 59 8.27 -16.52 1.58
CA ALA A 59 7.35 -15.57 0.97
C ALA A 59 6.05 -15.39 1.79
N TYR A 60 5.54 -16.45 2.42
CA TYR A 60 4.43 -16.33 3.38
C TYR A 60 4.84 -15.56 4.64
N LEU A 61 6.04 -15.78 5.17
CA LEU A 61 6.54 -15.00 6.32
C LEU A 61 6.60 -13.51 5.99
N ILE A 62 7.12 -13.16 4.81
CA ILE A 62 7.21 -11.77 4.33
C ILE A 62 5.81 -11.18 4.11
N ARG A 63 4.85 -11.95 3.56
CA ARG A 63 3.45 -11.51 3.41
C ARG A 63 2.85 -11.07 4.76
N ARG A 64 3.11 -11.81 5.84
CA ARG A 64 2.66 -11.43 7.20
C ARG A 64 3.31 -10.14 7.70
N GLN A 65 4.58 -9.89 7.37
CA GLN A 65 5.26 -8.64 7.74
C GLN A 65 4.61 -7.44 7.06
N TRP A 66 4.24 -7.56 5.78
CA TRP A 66 3.52 -6.51 5.06
C TRP A 66 2.14 -6.24 5.66
N ILE A 67 1.38 -7.28 5.98
CA ILE A 67 0.08 -7.15 6.68
C ILE A 67 0.26 -6.39 8.00
N ARG A 68 1.28 -6.74 8.79
CA ARG A 68 1.56 -6.07 10.06
C ARG A 68 1.94 -4.60 9.87
N LEU A 69 2.77 -4.29 8.87
CA LEU A 69 3.17 -2.92 8.56
C LEU A 69 1.95 -2.07 8.15
N THR A 70 1.12 -2.57 7.23
CA THR A 70 -0.09 -1.87 6.80
C THR A 70 -1.04 -1.68 7.98
N HIS A 71 -1.26 -2.70 8.81
CA HIS A 71 -2.08 -2.56 10.01
C HIS A 71 -1.53 -1.50 10.98
N GLN A 72 -0.21 -1.42 11.20
CA GLN A 72 0.38 -0.39 12.05
C GLN A 72 0.10 1.03 11.53
N LEU A 73 0.11 1.22 10.22
CA LEU A 73 -0.26 2.48 9.60
C LEU A 73 -1.74 2.84 9.86
N THR A 74 -2.61 1.84 10.09
CA THR A 74 -4.05 2.08 10.28
C THR A 74 -4.49 2.38 11.72
N ILE A 75 -3.64 2.15 12.72
CA ILE A 75 -4.00 2.29 14.15
C ILE A 75 -4.29 3.75 14.56
N HIS A 76 -3.73 4.74 13.85
CA HIS A 76 -3.90 6.14 14.23
C HIS A 76 -5.37 6.59 14.08
N LYS A 77 -5.97 7.10 15.17
CA LYS A 77 -7.40 7.45 15.22
C LYS A 77 -7.81 8.60 14.28
N VAL A 78 -6.91 9.56 14.04
CA VAL A 78 -7.19 10.72 13.17
C VAL A 78 -7.03 10.34 11.69
N PRO A 79 -8.11 10.32 10.87
CA PRO A 79 -8.07 9.80 9.50
C PRO A 79 -7.09 10.53 8.58
N LEU A 80 -7.08 11.87 8.62
CA LEU A 80 -6.19 12.67 7.76
C LEU A 80 -4.71 12.45 8.09
N LYS A 81 -4.39 12.27 9.38
CA LYS A 81 -3.02 11.99 9.81
C LYS A 81 -2.61 10.57 9.39
N ARG A 82 -3.47 9.58 9.62
CA ARG A 82 -3.30 8.21 9.12
C ARG A 82 -3.02 8.17 7.62
N ALA A 83 -3.81 8.85 6.80
CA ALA A 83 -3.59 8.91 5.36
C ALA A 83 -2.24 9.54 4.98
N LYS A 84 -1.84 10.64 5.64
CA LYS A 84 -0.55 11.30 5.40
C LYS A 84 0.64 10.44 5.80
N ASP A 85 0.59 9.86 6.99
CA ASP A 85 1.68 9.04 7.52
C ASP A 85 1.83 7.77 6.65
N SER A 86 0.72 7.18 6.22
CA SER A 86 0.72 6.05 5.27
C SER A 86 1.30 6.44 3.91
N LEU A 87 0.92 7.58 3.33
CA LEU A 87 1.48 8.07 2.07
C LEU A 87 2.98 8.32 2.20
N ASN A 88 3.43 8.88 3.32
CA ASN A 88 4.85 9.10 3.59
C ASN A 88 5.61 7.78 3.71
N GLN A 89 5.05 6.79 4.41
CA GLN A 89 5.63 5.46 4.47
C GLN A 89 5.71 4.80 3.09
N PHE A 90 4.68 4.92 2.25
CA PHE A 90 4.73 4.38 0.88
C PHE A 90 5.83 5.04 0.04
N LYS A 91 6.07 6.34 0.21
CA LYS A 91 7.15 7.08 -0.48
C LYS A 91 8.56 6.70 -0.04
N THR A 92 8.75 5.99 1.07
CA THR A 92 10.06 5.44 1.42
C THR A 92 10.38 4.17 0.63
N TYR A 93 9.35 3.44 0.19
CA TYR A 93 9.47 2.21 -0.60
C TYR A 93 9.35 2.44 -2.10
N PHE A 94 8.47 3.35 -2.52
CA PHE A 94 8.15 3.66 -3.91
C PHE A 94 8.56 5.08 -4.27
N ASP A 95 8.91 5.33 -5.52
CA ASP A 95 9.08 6.70 -6.01
C ASP A 95 7.76 7.49 -5.97
N GLY A 96 7.89 8.81 -6.00
CA GLY A 96 6.75 9.72 -5.87
C GLY A 96 5.70 9.52 -6.96
N ASP A 97 6.13 9.21 -8.18
CA ASP A 97 5.25 8.99 -9.33
C ASP A 97 4.44 7.72 -9.14
N THR A 98 5.06 6.62 -8.73
CA THR A 98 4.37 5.36 -8.43
C THR A 98 3.30 5.56 -7.36
N VAL A 99 3.61 6.28 -6.27
CA VAL A 99 2.63 6.56 -5.21
C VAL A 99 1.51 7.50 -5.69
N ALA A 100 1.81 8.42 -6.60
CA ALA A 100 0.83 9.34 -7.17
C ALA A 100 -0.18 8.63 -8.09
N HIS A 101 0.23 7.56 -8.77
CA HIS A 101 -0.63 6.78 -9.66
C HIS A 101 -1.55 5.79 -8.93
N ILE A 102 -1.36 5.56 -7.62
CA ILE A 102 -2.29 4.73 -6.85
C ILE A 102 -3.61 5.50 -6.69
N PRO A 103 -4.75 4.97 -7.17
CA PRO A 103 -6.06 5.61 -7.04
C PRO A 103 -6.40 5.92 -5.58
N ASP A 104 -7.09 7.04 -5.37
CA ASP A 104 -7.49 7.46 -4.02
C ASP A 104 -8.39 6.43 -3.35
N ASP A 105 -9.31 5.79 -4.08
CA ASP A 105 -10.18 4.72 -3.56
C ASP A 105 -9.38 3.49 -3.11
N ALA A 106 -8.40 3.07 -3.91
CA ALA A 106 -7.54 1.95 -3.58
C ALA A 106 -6.70 2.21 -2.33
N PHE A 107 -6.09 3.40 -2.25
CA PHE A 107 -5.30 3.78 -1.09
C PHE A 107 -6.19 3.98 0.15
N ALA A 108 -7.40 4.51 -0.02
CA ALA A 108 -8.38 4.70 1.04
C ALA A 108 -8.81 3.38 1.68
N MET A 109 -9.11 2.35 0.87
CA MET A 109 -9.39 1.00 1.34
C MET A 109 -8.21 0.38 2.09
N LEU A 110 -6.98 0.61 1.61
CA LEU A 110 -5.77 0.07 2.22
C LEU A 110 -5.52 0.65 3.62
N VAL A 111 -5.83 1.94 3.81
CA VAL A 111 -5.54 2.66 5.06
C VAL A 111 -6.78 2.94 5.90
N GLY A 112 -7.93 2.40 5.52
CA GLY A 112 -9.19 2.51 6.25
C GLY A 112 -9.71 3.94 6.39
N VAL A 113 -9.71 4.75 5.33
CA VAL A 113 -10.26 6.12 5.34
C VAL A 113 -11.21 6.32 4.16
N LEU A 114 -11.87 7.49 4.09
CA LEU A 114 -12.63 7.88 2.91
C LEU A 114 -11.69 8.35 1.78
N PRO A 115 -12.02 8.12 0.49
CA PRO A 115 -11.22 8.60 -0.65
C PRO A 115 -10.92 10.10 -0.62
N GLN A 116 -11.90 10.90 -0.20
CA GLN A 116 -11.76 12.35 -0.04
C GLN A 116 -10.65 12.71 0.98
N THR A 117 -10.48 11.90 2.03
CA THR A 117 -9.40 12.09 3.01
C THR A 117 -8.03 11.85 2.38
N VAL A 118 -7.91 10.89 1.47
CA VAL A 118 -6.67 10.65 0.71
C VAL A 118 -6.38 11.82 -0.22
N LYS A 119 -7.40 12.30 -0.96
CA LYS A 119 -7.28 13.48 -1.81
C LYS A 119 -6.80 14.71 -1.03
N MET A 120 -7.35 14.94 0.16
CA MET A 120 -6.89 16.00 1.08
C MET A 120 -5.45 15.77 1.56
N ALA A 121 -5.06 14.53 1.85
CA ALA A 121 -3.71 14.18 2.26
C ALA A 121 -2.66 14.39 1.15
N ARG A 122 -3.04 14.17 -0.12
CA ARG A 122 -2.22 14.42 -1.30
C ARG A 122 -2.13 15.90 -1.66
N SER A 123 -3.17 16.68 -1.35
CA SER A 123 -3.15 18.13 -1.58
C SER A 123 -2.00 18.77 -0.80
N LYS A 124 -1.08 19.42 -1.53
CA LYS A 124 -0.09 20.28 -0.88
C LYS A 124 -0.89 21.38 -0.20
N LYS A 125 -0.81 21.50 1.14
CA LYS A 125 -1.21 22.76 1.78
C LYS A 125 -0.36 23.85 1.11
N THR A 126 -0.97 24.64 0.23
CA THR A 126 -0.44 25.95 -0.10
C THR A 126 -0.25 26.64 1.24
N LYS A 127 1.00 26.88 1.64
CA LYS A 127 1.28 27.84 2.70
C LYS A 127 0.73 29.16 2.16
N SER A 128 -0.48 29.55 2.54
CA SER A 128 -0.90 30.94 2.51
C SER A 128 0.05 31.66 3.46
N ARG A 129 1.15 32.19 2.93
CA ARG A 129 1.88 33.28 3.59
C ARG A 129 0.93 34.46 3.60
N GLY A 130 0.05 34.51 4.59
CA GLY A 130 -0.49 35.76 5.09
C GLY A 130 0.68 36.51 5.69
N LYS A 131 1.35 37.34 4.90
CA LYS A 131 1.96 38.56 5.42
C LYS A 131 1.00 39.68 5.05
N ASN A 132 0.16 40.03 6.02
CA ASN A 132 -0.58 41.28 6.01
C ASN A 132 0.41 42.42 5.82
N GLY A 133 0.07 43.34 4.92
CA GLY A 133 0.60 44.70 4.97
C GLY A 133 0.03 45.42 6.18
N SER A 134 0.92 46.14 6.87
CA SER A 134 0.83 47.56 7.23
C SER A 134 2.03 47.90 8.10
#